data_AF-A0A844IUC7-F1
#
_entry.id   AF-A0A844IUC7-F1
#
_cell.length_a   1.000
_cell.length_b   1.000
_cell.length_c   1.000
_cell.angle_alpha   90.00
_cell.angle_beta   90.00
_cell.angle_gamma   90.00
#
_symmetry.space_group_name_H-M   'P 1'
#
loop_
_entity.id
_entity.type
_entity.pdbx_description
1 polymer ?
#
loop_
_entity_poly.entity_id
_entity_poly.type
_entity_poly.pdbx_seq_one_letter_code
_entity_poly.pdbx_strand_id
1 'polypeptide(L)'
;MSKPTDGRLVWNHSTHIPGLIPILERLCREDGIGTVTPAVIGRARGHAPKMQLRVSVPIRGGYKIIARQGKTVQEVFILTTLLQEQLEGAIPTERFAIAIAMRIA
;
A
#
# COMPACT_ATOMS: atom_id res chain seq x y z
N MET A 1 26.78 -1.06 -10.74
CA MET A 1 25.31 -0.99 -10.84
C MET A 1 24.74 -2.04 -9.90
N SER A 2 24.30 -1.64 -8.71
CA SER A 2 23.65 -2.54 -7.75
C SER A 2 22.31 -3.00 -8.33
N LYS A 3 22.05 -4.32 -8.33
CA LYS A 3 20.73 -4.87 -8.69
C LYS A 3 19.65 -4.12 -7.90
N PRO A 4 18.52 -3.73 -8.51
CA PRO A 4 17.35 -3.41 -7.72
C PRO A 4 17.00 -4.70 -6.99
N THR A 5 17.21 -4.71 -5.67
CA THR A 5 16.70 -5.80 -4.84
C THR A 5 15.21 -5.57 -4.78
N ASP A 6 14.44 -6.40 -5.48
CA ASP A 6 12.99 -6.42 -5.34
C ASP A 6 12.65 -6.42 -3.84
N GLY A 7 11.74 -5.55 -3.44
CA GLY A 7 11.23 -5.49 -2.08
C GLY A 7 10.70 -6.86 -1.64
N ARG A 8 10.83 -7.15 -0.35
CA ARG A 8 10.39 -8.43 0.22
C ARG A 8 8.94 -8.35 0.69
N LEU A 9 8.04 -9.11 0.08
CA LEU A 9 6.72 -9.38 0.65
C LEU A 9 6.82 -10.49 1.72
N VAL A 10 6.43 -10.19 2.94
CA VAL A 10 6.42 -11.16 4.05
C VAL A 10 5.12 -11.93 4.04
N TRP A 11 5.19 -13.23 3.75
CA TRP A 11 4.07 -14.14 3.91
C TRP A 11 3.93 -14.55 5.38
N ASN A 12 2.82 -14.20 6.00
CA ASN A 12 2.49 -14.63 7.35
C ASN A 12 1.22 -15.51 7.35
N HIS A 13 0.84 -16.02 8.51
CA HIS A 13 -0.38 -16.82 8.67
C HIS A 13 -1.66 -15.97 8.75
N SER A 14 -1.60 -14.66 8.49
CA SER A 14 -2.77 -13.79 8.57
C SER A 14 -3.67 -14.01 7.35
N THR A 15 -4.98 -13.90 7.56
CA THR A 15 -5.93 -13.82 6.46
C THR A 15 -5.74 -12.49 5.72
N HIS A 16 -5.79 -12.54 4.40
CA HIS A 16 -5.65 -11.35 3.55
C HIS A 16 -6.99 -10.96 2.93
N ILE A 17 -7.22 -9.65 2.75
CA ILE A 17 -8.32 -9.19 1.90
C ILE A 17 -8.11 -9.76 0.49
N PRO A 18 -9.13 -10.40 -0.13
CA PRO A 18 -9.01 -10.91 -1.49
C PRO A 18 -8.52 -9.81 -2.45
N GLY A 19 -7.53 -10.14 -3.28
CA GLY A 19 -6.92 -9.19 -4.23
C GLY A 19 -5.87 -8.24 -3.64
N LEU A 20 -5.62 -8.24 -2.32
CA LEU A 20 -4.56 -7.40 -1.73
C LEU A 20 -3.15 -7.89 -2.10
N ILE A 21 -2.90 -9.20 -2.04
CA ILE A 21 -1.56 -9.76 -2.26
C ILE A 21 -0.96 -9.36 -3.62
N PRO A 22 -1.67 -9.48 -4.77
CA PRO A 22 -1.14 -9.04 -6.06
C PRO A 22 -0.73 -7.55 -6.10
N ILE A 23 -1.43 -6.69 -5.36
CA ILE A 23 -1.10 -5.26 -5.26
C ILE A 23 0.21 -5.07 -4.51
N LEU A 24 0.41 -5.80 -3.40
CA LEU A 24 1.63 -5.73 -2.60
C LEU A 24 2.84 -6.31 -3.33
N GLU A 25 2.66 -7.38 -4.11
CA GLU A 25 3.70 -7.92 -4.98
C GLU A 25 4.13 -6.92 -6.05
N ARG A 26 3.18 -6.17 -6.64
CA ARG A 26 3.50 -5.10 -7.57
C ARG A 26 4.27 -3.97 -6.89
N LEU A 27 3.84 -3.57 -5.69
CA LEU A 27 4.51 -2.50 -4.93
C LEU A 27 5.94 -2.90 -4.56
N CYS A 28 6.21 -4.18 -4.29
CA CYS A 28 7.57 -4.67 -4.03
C CYS A 28 8.53 -4.48 -5.22
N ARG A 29 8.04 -4.25 -6.43
CA ARG A 29 8.89 -3.98 -7.61
C ARG A 29 9.30 -2.52 -7.75
N GLU A 30 8.77 -1.63 -6.91
CA GLU A 30 9.09 -0.20 -6.95
C GLU A 30 10.42 0.06 -6.23
N ASP A 31 11.28 0.87 -6.85
CA ASP A 31 12.57 1.24 -6.28
C ASP A 31 12.38 1.98 -4.94
N GLY A 32 13.16 1.59 -3.93
CA GLY A 32 13.07 2.13 -2.59
C GLY A 32 12.03 1.46 -1.69
N ILE A 33 11.27 0.48 -2.17
CA ILE A 33 10.46 -0.41 -1.33
C ILE A 33 11.34 -1.55 -0.81
N GLY A 34 11.46 -1.68 0.52
CA GLY A 34 12.32 -2.67 1.16
C GLY A 34 11.56 -3.91 1.64
N THR A 35 10.61 -3.75 2.55
CA THR A 35 9.84 -4.87 3.09
C THR A 35 8.38 -4.47 3.24
N VAL A 36 7.49 -5.32 2.76
CA VAL A 36 6.04 -5.15 2.86
C VAL A 36 5.48 -6.29 3.70
N THR A 37 4.82 -5.94 4.81
CA THR A 37 4.31 -6.90 5.79
C THR A 37 2.81 -6.68 5.98
N PRO A 38 1.95 -7.55 5.44
CA PRO A 38 0.55 -7.59 5.81
C PRO A 38 0.41 -7.86 7.31
N ALA A 39 -0.58 -7.27 7.96
CA ALA A 39 -0.78 -7.42 9.40
C ALA A 39 -2.27 -7.63 9.70
N VAL A 40 -2.69 -7.13 10.86
CA VAL A 40 -4.02 -7.35 11.43
C VAL A 40 -5.11 -7.03 10.40
N ILE A 41 -6.03 -7.98 10.26
CA ILE A 41 -7.30 -7.82 9.55
C ILE A 41 -8.40 -7.51 10.56
N GLY A 42 -9.31 -6.62 10.19
CA GLY A 42 -10.39 -6.16 11.05
C GLY A 42 -11.62 -5.72 10.26
N ARG A 43 -12.62 -5.21 10.97
CA ARG A 43 -13.88 -4.75 10.41
C ARG A 43 -13.96 -3.23 10.39
N ALA A 44 -14.27 -2.66 9.23
CA ALA A 44 -14.54 -1.24 9.08
C ALA A 44 -16.03 -0.92 9.33
N ARG A 45 -16.32 0.31 9.78
CA ARG A 45 -17.71 0.79 9.95
C ARG A 45 -18.40 1.03 8.60
N GLY A 46 -17.71 1.70 7.69
CA GLY A 46 -18.22 2.02 6.35
C GLY A 46 -17.86 0.97 5.29
N HIS A 47 -18.72 0.83 4.28
CA HIS A 47 -18.51 -0.04 3.12
C HIS A 47 -17.63 0.63 2.06
N ALA A 48 -16.60 -0.06 1.58
CA ALA A 48 -15.78 0.35 0.43
C ALA A 48 -16.02 -0.63 -0.74
N PRO A 49 -16.71 -0.22 -1.83
CA PRO A 49 -17.08 -1.14 -2.91
C PRO A 49 -15.86 -1.68 -3.69
N LYS A 50 -14.72 -0.98 -3.63
CA LYS A 50 -13.48 -1.35 -4.33
C LYS A 50 -12.30 -1.32 -3.37
N MET A 51 -11.19 -1.94 -3.78
CA MET A 51 -9.96 -1.94 -3.00
C MET A 51 -9.40 -0.53 -2.91
N GLN A 52 -9.15 -0.07 -1.68
CA GLN A 52 -8.55 1.24 -1.39
C GLN A 52 -7.35 1.04 -0.48
N LEU A 53 -6.20 1.60 -0.85
CA LEU A 53 -5.00 1.65 -0.02
C LEU A 53 -4.71 3.12 0.31
N ARG A 54 -4.43 3.43 1.58
CA ARG A 54 -4.07 4.78 2.02
C ARG A 54 -2.88 4.73 2.97
N VAL A 55 -1.90 5.60 2.75
CA VAL A 55 -0.87 5.86 3.76
C VAL A 55 -1.54 6.47 5.00
N SER A 56 -1.23 5.94 6.18
CA SER A 56 -1.89 6.31 7.44
C SER A 56 -0.96 7.09 8.35
N VAL A 57 0.11 6.47 8.83
CA VAL A 57 1.04 7.09 9.79
C VAL A 57 2.48 6.67 9.46
N PRO A 58 3.47 7.55 9.71
CA PRO A 58 4.86 7.14 9.66
C PRO A 58 5.15 6.09 10.74
N ILE A 59 6.07 5.19 10.44
CA ILE A 59 6.66 4.22 11.37
C ILE A 59 8.18 4.35 11.29
N ARG A 60 8.91 3.61 12.13
CA ARG A 60 10.37 3.55 12.03
C ARG A 60 10.77 2.94 10.68
N GLY A 61 11.40 3.75 9.83
CA GLY A 61 11.89 3.31 8.52
C GLY A 61 10.83 3.14 7.44
N GLY A 62 9.64 3.75 7.58
CA GLY A 62 8.65 3.76 6.51
C GLY A 62 7.26 4.16 6.98
N TYR A 63 6.21 3.49 6.48
CA TYR A 63 4.82 3.86 6.74
C TYR A 63 3.90 2.68 7.02
N LYS A 64 2.86 2.93 7.82
CA LYS A 64 1.67 2.07 7.88
C LYS A 64 0.70 2.48 6.77
N ILE A 65 0.21 1.49 6.03
CA ILE A 65 -0.86 1.59 5.05
C ILE A 65 -2.10 0.88 5.57
N ILE A 66 -3.26 1.39 5.20
CA ILE A 66 -4.55 0.79 5.45
C ILE A 66 -5.18 0.36 4.12
N ALA A 67 -5.34 -0.95 3.93
CA ALA A 67 -6.09 -1.55 2.83
C ALA A 67 -7.55 -1.79 3.25
N ARG A 68 -8.52 -1.44 2.41
CA ARG A 68 -9.96 -1.61 2.68
C ARG A 68 -10.70 -2.10 1.45
N GLN A 69 -11.62 -3.04 1.68
CA GLN A 69 -12.63 -3.47 0.70
C GLN A 69 -13.82 -4.07 1.44
N GLY A 70 -15.03 -3.85 0.94
CA GLY A 70 -16.27 -4.19 1.63
C GLY A 70 -16.32 -3.55 3.01
N LYS A 71 -16.62 -4.35 4.04
CA LYS A 71 -16.53 -3.94 5.45
C LYS A 71 -15.25 -4.42 6.13
N THR A 72 -14.22 -4.74 5.35
CA THR A 72 -12.95 -5.27 5.85
C THR A 72 -11.86 -4.20 5.75
N VAL A 73 -10.98 -4.18 6.75
CA VAL A 73 -9.78 -3.36 6.79
C VAL A 73 -8.59 -4.26 7.11
N GLN A 74 -7.43 -3.99 6.51
CA GLN A 74 -6.19 -4.68 6.82
C GLN A 74 -5.05 -3.68 6.91
N GLU A 75 -4.27 -3.78 7.97
CA GLU A 75 -3.03 -3.01 8.10
C GLU A 75 -1.92 -3.65 7.28
N VAL A 76 -1.06 -2.81 6.70
CA VAL A 76 0.16 -3.22 6.00
C VAL A 76 1.28 -2.29 6.45
N PHE A 77 2.42 -2.85 6.84
CA PHE A 77 3.60 -2.07 7.19
C PHE A 77 4.60 -2.13 6.05
N ILE A 78 5.12 -0.97 5.64
CA ILE A 78 6.10 -0.86 4.58
C ILE A 78 7.35 -0.18 5.11
N LEU A 79 8.48 -0.87 5.03
CA LEU A 79 9.79 -0.27 5.19
C LEU A 79 10.26 0.25 3.84
N THR A 80 10.58 1.54 3.76
CA THR A 80 10.90 2.23 2.51
C THR A 80 11.73 3.47 2.75
N THR A 81 12.54 3.84 1.75
CA THR A 81 13.25 5.12 1.69
C THR A 81 12.44 6.21 0.98
N LEU A 82 11.28 5.87 0.42
CA LEU A 82 10.39 6.82 -0.24
C LEU A 82 9.79 7.76 0.79
N LEU A 83 9.65 9.04 0.41
CA LEU A 83 8.82 9.99 1.12
C LEU A 83 7.33 9.61 0.96
N GLN A 84 6.49 10.10 1.86
CA GLN A 84 5.06 9.80 1.86
C GLN A 84 4.40 10.05 0.50
N GLU A 85 4.64 11.19 -0.13
CA GLU A 85 4.06 11.54 -1.44
C GLU A 85 4.50 10.58 -2.55
N GLN A 86 5.75 10.11 -2.50
CA GLN A 86 6.28 9.15 -3.46
C GLN A 86 5.64 7.78 -3.27
N LEU A 87 5.48 7.35 -2.01
CA LEU A 87 4.77 6.11 -1.68
C LEU A 87 3.29 6.18 -2.08
N GLU A 88 2.62 7.30 -1.84
CA GLU A 88 1.24 7.55 -2.29
C GLU A 88 1.12 7.49 -3.83
N GLY A 89 2.11 7.99 -4.56
CA GLY A 89 2.19 7.88 -6.01
C GLY A 89 2.46 6.46 -6.53
N ALA A 90 3.18 5.65 -5.76
CA ALA A 90 3.47 4.25 -6.08
C ALA A 90 2.28 3.31 -5.79
N ILE A 91 1.41 3.67 -4.83
CA ILE A 91 0.22 2.90 -4.51
C ILE A 91 -0.79 3.00 -5.67
N PRO A 92 -1.28 1.86 -6.20
CA PRO A 92 -2.32 1.89 -7.22
C PRO A 92 -3.57 2.59 -6.67
N THR A 93 -3.91 3.73 -7.25
CA THR A 93 -5.15 4.44 -6.95
C THR A 93 -6.21 4.03 -7.96
N GLU A 94 -7.28 3.38 -7.51
CA GLU A 94 -8.54 3.46 -8.23
C GLU A 94 -9.12 4.86 -7.99
N ARG A 95 -8.59 5.87 -8.69
CA ARG A 95 -9.16 7.22 -8.69
C ARG A 95 -10.61 7.12 -9.16
N PHE A 96 -11.56 7.27 -8.25
CA PHE A 96 -12.76 8.03 -8.59
C PHE A 96 -12.27 9.42 -9.01
N ALA A 97 -12.64 9.82 -10.21
CA ALA A 97 -12.27 11.08 -10.83
C ALA A 97 -12.38 12.25 -9.83
N ILE A 98 -11.27 12.98 -9.66
CA ILE A 98 -11.20 14.44 -9.64
C ILE A 98 -9.72 14.82 -9.78
N ALA A 99 -9.47 15.71 -10.75
CA ALA A 99 -8.28 16.53 -10.94
C ALA A 99 -6.94 15.82 -11.26
N ILE A 100 -6.75 15.61 -12.56
CA ILE A 100 -5.59 16.18 -13.25
C ILE A 100 -5.77 17.71 -13.17
N ALA A 101 -5.02 18.38 -12.31
CA ALA A 101 -4.86 19.83 -12.34
C ALA A 101 -3.63 20.21 -11.51
N MET A 102 -2.43 19.85 -11.96
CA MET A 102 -1.16 20.54 -11.61
C MET A 102 0.05 19.90 -12.31
N ARG A 103 -0.04 19.73 -13.63
CA ARG A 103 1.15 19.65 -14.48
C ARG A 103 0.76 20.24 -15.84
N ILE A 104 1.48 21.32 -16.19
CA ILE A 104 1.39 22.12 -17.43
C ILE A 104 0.34 23.25 -17.40
N ALA A 105 0.72 24.37 -16.78
CA ALA A 105 0.58 25.74 -17.29
C ALA A 105 1.43 26.67 -16.40
#